data_AF-A0A357B6Y0-F1
#
_entry.id   AF-A0A357B6Y0-F1
#
_cell.length_a   1.000
_cell.length_b   1.000
_cell.length_c   1.000
_cell.angle_alpha   90.00
_cell.angle_beta   90.00
_cell.angle_gamma   90.00
#
_symmetry.space_group_name_H-M   'P 1'
#
loop_
_entity.id
_entity.type
_entity.pdbx_description
1 polymer ?
#
loop_
_entity_poly.entity_id
_entity_poly.type
_entity_poly.pdbx_seq_one_letter_code
_entity_poly.pdbx_strand_id
1 'polypeptide(L)'
;DKAPDYDVAKAWAETMREEGIPLDVVTYSTLFSKDLSRKLADDILEWYLAQKYHPEEPIQAAIATYRKIHYIDQALRLALDYPHLQAARKLLREHDEKALTYFRGISDRDPQHPNADYALGVTLMELGKEEEAQPHLKKALKLAKAGPRKVVIKEWLRQIDHKLSRKRSMTNS
;
A
#
# COMPACT_ATOMS: atom_id res chain seq x y z
N ASP A 1 -15.77 11.33 -24.01
CA ASP A 1 -15.12 12.40 -23.24
C ASP A 1 -14.38 11.88 -22.03
N LYS A 2 -13.23 12.46 -21.68
CA LYS A 2 -12.50 12.15 -20.44
C LYS A 2 -12.92 13.18 -19.39
N ALA A 3 -13.24 12.72 -18.17
CA ALA A 3 -13.57 13.63 -17.07
C ALA A 3 -12.45 14.66 -16.83
N PRO A 4 -12.77 15.95 -16.62
CA PRO A 4 -11.78 17.02 -16.49
C PRO A 4 -11.01 16.96 -15.16
N ASP A 5 -11.65 16.50 -14.07
CA ASP A 5 -11.05 16.43 -12.74
C ASP A 5 -11.58 15.23 -11.93
N TYR A 6 -11.06 15.07 -10.71
CA TYR A 6 -11.44 13.99 -9.78
C TYR A 6 -12.93 14.03 -9.40
N ASP A 7 -13.48 15.22 -9.14
CA ASP A 7 -14.85 15.35 -8.62
C ASP A 7 -15.88 14.98 -9.69
N VAL A 8 -15.64 15.40 -10.94
CA VAL A 8 -16.48 14.99 -12.08
C VAL A 8 -16.34 13.49 -12.36
N ALA A 9 -15.13 12.94 -12.33
CA ALA A 9 -14.90 11.51 -12.52
C ALA A 9 -15.60 10.67 -11.42
N LYS A 10 -15.59 11.17 -10.18
CA LYS A 10 -16.24 10.53 -9.04
C LYS A 10 -17.76 10.55 -9.21
N ALA A 11 -18.33 11.70 -9.58
CA ALA A 11 -19.76 11.84 -9.83
C ALA A 11 -20.24 10.86 -10.92
N TRP A 12 -19.48 10.73 -12.03
CA TRP A 12 -19.82 9.74 -13.08
C TRP A 12 -19.80 8.31 -12.56
N ALA A 13 -18.81 7.95 -11.74
CA ALA A 13 -18.74 6.62 -11.13
C ALA A 13 -19.92 6.36 -10.19
N GLU A 14 -20.37 7.39 -9.46
CA GLU A 14 -21.53 7.30 -8.57
C GLU A 14 -22.84 7.15 -9.36
N THR A 15 -23.03 7.92 -10.44
CA THR A 15 -24.18 7.78 -11.33
C THR A 15 -24.25 6.39 -11.96
N MET A 16 -23.15 5.87 -12.51
CA MET A 16 -23.12 4.52 -13.07
C MET A 16 -23.56 3.47 -12.04
N ARG A 17 -23.13 3.60 -10.79
CA ARG A 17 -23.53 2.71 -9.71
C ARG A 17 -25.03 2.82 -9.39
N GLU A 18 -25.58 4.03 -9.33
CA GLU A 18 -27.02 4.25 -9.12
C GLU A 18 -27.87 3.66 -10.24
N GLU A 19 -27.36 3.68 -11.46
CA GLU A 19 -27.97 3.05 -12.64
C GLU A 19 -27.75 1.52 -12.68
N GLY A 20 -27.08 0.93 -11.68
CA GLY A 20 -26.79 -0.51 -11.62
C GLY A 20 -25.73 -0.98 -12.60
N ILE A 21 -24.98 -0.05 -13.20
CA ILE A 21 -23.89 -0.35 -14.13
C ILE A 21 -22.64 -0.71 -13.29
N PRO A 22 -22.08 -1.92 -13.44
CA PRO A 22 -20.89 -2.31 -12.69
C PRO A 22 -19.68 -1.48 -13.14
N LEU A 23 -19.01 -0.84 -12.19
CA LEU A 23 -17.74 -0.16 -12.43
C LEU A 23 -16.64 -1.19 -12.68
N ASP A 24 -15.96 -1.07 -13.81
CA ASP A 24 -14.78 -1.85 -14.11
C ASP A 24 -13.50 -1.22 -13.51
N VAL A 25 -12.41 -2.00 -13.52
CA VAL A 25 -11.10 -1.56 -13.02
C VAL A 25 -10.62 -0.27 -13.72
N VAL A 26 -10.97 -0.12 -15.00
CA VAL A 26 -10.57 1.03 -15.83
C VAL A 26 -11.23 2.32 -15.33
N THR A 27 -12.51 2.26 -14.97
CA THR A 27 -13.28 3.42 -14.48
C THR A 27 -12.70 3.90 -13.15
N TYR A 28 -12.43 2.98 -12.22
CA TYR A 28 -11.78 3.31 -10.95
C TYR A 28 -10.35 3.84 -11.13
N SER A 29 -9.55 3.22 -11.99
CA SER A 29 -8.17 3.67 -12.23
C SER A 29 -8.14 5.05 -12.88
N THR A 30 -9.10 5.34 -13.76
CA THR A 30 -9.23 6.66 -14.39
C THR A 30 -9.51 7.73 -13.36
N LEU A 31 -10.36 7.46 -12.36
CA LEU A 31 -10.66 8.38 -11.26
C LEU A 31 -9.39 8.76 -10.47
N PHE A 32 -8.63 7.78 -9.98
CA PHE A 32 -7.46 8.05 -9.13
C PHE A 32 -6.19 8.45 -9.89
N SER A 33 -6.21 8.38 -11.21
CA SER A 33 -5.18 8.99 -12.07
C SER A 33 -5.36 10.50 -12.30
N LYS A 34 -6.50 11.09 -11.85
CA LYS A 34 -6.74 12.53 -11.92
C LYS A 34 -5.91 13.28 -10.90
N ASP A 35 -5.92 14.61 -10.98
CA ASP A 35 -5.26 15.43 -9.98
C ASP A 35 -5.90 15.22 -8.59
N LEU A 36 -5.08 14.76 -7.65
CA LEU A 36 -5.45 14.52 -6.25
C LEU A 36 -4.90 15.62 -5.31
N SER A 37 -4.34 16.71 -5.84
CA SER A 37 -3.70 17.79 -5.06
C SER A 37 -4.61 18.41 -3.98
N ARG A 38 -5.93 18.28 -4.12
CA ARG A 38 -6.91 18.78 -3.14
C ARG A 38 -7.65 17.68 -2.38
N LYS A 39 -7.20 16.43 -2.45
CA LYS A 39 -7.86 15.28 -1.82
C LYS A 39 -6.95 14.66 -0.77
N LEU A 40 -7.50 14.34 0.40
CA LEU A 40 -6.78 13.61 1.43
C LEU A 40 -6.83 12.11 1.14
N ALA A 41 -5.74 11.41 1.46
CA ALA A 41 -5.63 9.97 1.33
C ALA A 41 -6.69 9.22 2.15
N ASP A 42 -7.08 9.77 3.31
CA ASP A 42 -8.16 9.22 4.12
C ASP A 42 -9.51 9.28 3.38
N ASP A 43 -9.85 10.40 2.75
CA ASP A 43 -11.10 10.52 1.96
C ASP A 43 -11.12 9.56 0.76
N ILE A 44 -9.97 9.43 0.08
CA ILE A 44 -9.79 8.47 -1.02
C ILE A 44 -9.99 7.05 -0.52
N LEU A 45 -9.36 6.70 0.60
CA LEU A 45 -9.41 5.35 1.16
C LEU A 45 -10.79 5.00 1.69
N GLU A 46 -11.45 5.93 2.38
CA GLU A 46 -12.83 5.77 2.88
C GLU A 46 -13.78 5.51 1.73
N TRP A 47 -13.75 6.35 0.69
CA TRP A 47 -14.60 6.16 -0.48
C TRP A 47 -14.28 4.85 -1.20
N TYR A 48 -13.01 4.50 -1.37
CA TYR A 48 -12.58 3.26 -2.02
C TYR A 48 -13.07 2.02 -1.27
N LEU A 49 -12.90 1.97 0.07
CA LEU A 49 -13.32 0.84 0.90
C LEU A 49 -14.84 0.72 1.04
N ALA A 50 -15.58 1.83 0.87
CA ALA A 50 -17.04 1.80 0.85
C ALA A 50 -17.61 1.06 -0.38
N GLN A 51 -16.81 0.83 -1.42
CA GLN A 51 -17.28 0.12 -2.60
C GLN A 51 -17.37 -1.39 -2.35
N LYS A 52 -18.49 -2.00 -2.77
CA LYS A 52 -18.68 -3.47 -2.69
C LYS A 52 -17.57 -4.25 -3.41
N TYR A 53 -17.08 -3.69 -4.51
CA TYR A 53 -15.95 -4.20 -5.27
C TYR A 53 -14.89 -3.10 -5.38
N HIS A 54 -13.73 -3.35 -4.77
CA HIS A 54 -12.60 -2.44 -4.69
C HIS A 54 -11.30 -3.20 -5.05
N PRO A 55 -10.99 -3.35 -6.34
CA PRO A 55 -9.77 -4.02 -6.79
C PRO A 55 -8.54 -3.16 -6.45
N GLU A 56 -7.32 -3.70 -6.34
CA GLU A 56 -6.16 -2.95 -5.81
C GLU A 56 -5.55 -1.95 -6.81
N GLU A 57 -5.80 -2.09 -8.10
CA GLU A 57 -5.27 -1.25 -9.18
C GLU A 57 -5.58 0.25 -9.02
N PRO A 58 -6.79 0.67 -8.62
CA PRO A 58 -7.12 2.07 -8.40
C PRO A 58 -6.36 2.66 -7.21
N ILE A 59 -6.25 1.96 -6.09
CA ILE A 59 -5.48 2.48 -4.94
C ILE A 59 -3.97 2.51 -5.28
N GLN A 60 -3.50 1.57 -6.11
CA GLN A 60 -2.15 1.65 -6.69
C GLN A 60 -1.96 2.92 -7.54
N ALA A 61 -2.96 3.30 -8.34
CA ALA A 61 -2.93 4.53 -9.13
C ALA A 61 -2.91 5.77 -8.22
N ALA A 62 -3.72 5.80 -7.14
CA ALA A 62 -3.72 6.91 -6.17
C ALA A 62 -2.35 7.11 -5.52
N ILE A 63 -1.69 6.02 -5.08
CA ILE A 63 -0.33 6.07 -4.53
C ILE A 63 0.66 6.63 -5.56
N ALA A 64 0.58 6.18 -6.80
CA ALA A 64 1.44 6.66 -7.88
C ALA A 64 1.22 8.15 -8.17
N THR A 65 -0.03 8.61 -8.15
CA THR A 65 -0.42 10.01 -8.36
C THR A 65 0.12 10.90 -7.23
N TYR A 66 -0.17 10.58 -5.96
CA TYR A 66 0.33 11.36 -4.83
C TYR A 66 1.84 11.47 -4.83
N ARG A 67 2.54 10.38 -5.14
CA ARG A 67 3.98 10.40 -5.30
C ARG A 67 4.43 11.34 -6.43
N LYS A 68 3.80 11.25 -7.61
CA LYS A 68 4.18 12.06 -8.80
C LYS A 68 4.03 13.56 -8.54
N ILE A 69 3.05 13.95 -7.72
CA ILE A 69 2.83 15.35 -7.33
C ILE A 69 3.56 15.73 -6.02
N HIS A 70 4.48 14.88 -5.55
CA HIS A 70 5.30 15.07 -4.34
C HIS A 70 4.53 15.17 -3.02
N TYR A 71 3.32 14.62 -2.95
CA TYR A 71 2.50 14.57 -1.74
C TYR A 71 2.80 13.27 -0.97
N ILE A 72 4.03 13.19 -0.47
CA ILE A 72 4.60 11.95 0.08
C ILE A 72 3.84 11.46 1.32
N ASP A 73 3.36 12.37 2.18
CA ASP A 73 2.61 11.98 3.38
C ASP A 73 1.27 11.30 3.04
N GLN A 74 0.59 11.78 2.00
CA GLN A 74 -0.64 11.17 1.48
C GLN A 74 -0.34 9.81 0.83
N ALA A 75 0.76 9.71 0.08
CA ALA A 75 1.18 8.44 -0.51
C ALA A 75 1.55 7.40 0.56
N LEU A 76 2.25 7.79 1.63
CA LEU A 76 2.59 6.93 2.76
C LEU A 76 1.36 6.51 3.56
N ARG A 77 0.38 7.40 3.71
CA ARG A 77 -0.90 7.07 4.34
C ARG A 77 -1.61 5.93 3.62
N LEU A 78 -1.64 5.93 2.29
CA LEU A 78 -2.20 4.81 1.51
C LEU A 78 -1.28 3.57 1.55
N ALA A 79 0.03 3.76 1.50
CA ALA A 79 1.00 2.67 1.58
C ALA A 79 0.99 1.94 2.94
N LEU A 80 0.48 2.58 4.00
CA LEU A 80 0.25 1.91 5.29
C LEU A 80 -0.65 0.68 5.13
N ASP A 81 -1.73 0.79 4.37
CA ASP A 81 -2.70 -0.28 4.15
C ASP A 81 -2.28 -1.24 3.01
N TYR A 82 -1.57 -0.71 2.01
CA TYR A 82 -1.21 -1.41 0.77
C TYR A 82 0.29 -1.41 0.45
N PRO A 83 1.18 -1.79 1.38
CA PRO A 83 2.62 -1.66 1.17
C PRO A 83 3.15 -2.62 0.09
N HIS A 84 2.43 -3.71 -0.23
CA HIS A 84 2.83 -4.69 -1.25
C HIS A 84 2.65 -4.23 -2.69
N LEU A 85 1.86 -3.18 -2.93
CA LEU A 85 1.57 -2.71 -4.27
C LEU A 85 2.83 -2.14 -4.93
N GLN A 86 2.95 -2.28 -6.25
CA GLN A 86 4.16 -1.89 -6.96
C GLN A 86 4.46 -0.39 -6.81
N ALA A 87 3.42 0.45 -6.84
CA ALA A 87 3.57 1.90 -6.63
C ALA A 87 4.02 2.22 -5.20
N ALA A 88 3.49 1.52 -4.20
CA ALA A 88 3.91 1.64 -2.80
C ALA A 88 5.37 1.20 -2.65
N ARG A 89 5.74 0.00 -3.09
CA ARG A 89 7.12 -0.49 -3.04
C ARG A 89 8.11 0.48 -3.69
N LYS A 90 7.75 1.06 -4.85
CA LYS A 90 8.58 2.09 -5.50
C LYS A 90 8.68 3.36 -4.66
N LEU A 91 7.57 3.86 -4.10
CA LEU A 91 7.57 4.98 -3.13
C LEU A 91 8.48 4.70 -1.93
N LEU A 92 8.42 3.50 -1.36
CA LEU A 92 9.19 3.10 -0.18
C LEU A 92 10.70 3.05 -0.45
N ARG A 93 11.12 2.68 -1.68
CA ARG A 93 12.52 2.76 -2.10
C ARG A 93 13.00 4.19 -2.35
N GLU A 94 12.12 5.04 -2.88
CA GLU A 94 12.45 6.43 -3.24
C GLU A 94 12.46 7.37 -2.01
N HIS A 95 11.74 7.01 -0.94
CA HIS A 95 11.56 7.83 0.26
C HIS A 95 11.70 7.00 1.54
N ASP A 96 12.76 6.20 1.61
CA ASP A 96 13.00 5.18 2.62
C ASP A 96 13.09 5.72 4.05
N GLU A 97 13.88 6.77 4.30
CA GLU A 97 14.03 7.39 5.62
C GLU A 97 12.69 7.91 6.15
N LYS A 98 11.93 8.59 5.28
CA LYS A 98 10.62 9.13 5.62
C LYS A 98 9.60 8.02 5.85
N ALA A 99 9.61 6.96 5.04
CA ALA A 99 8.74 5.81 5.21
C ALA A 99 9.01 5.05 6.52
N LEU A 100 10.29 4.78 6.83
CA LEU A 100 10.69 4.12 8.08
C LEU A 100 10.26 4.96 9.29
N THR A 101 10.51 6.27 9.26
CA THR A 101 10.11 7.19 10.34
C THR A 101 8.59 7.20 10.52
N TYR A 102 7.84 7.30 9.42
CA TYR A 102 6.38 7.34 9.44
C TYR A 102 5.79 6.04 10.02
N PHE A 103 6.16 4.87 9.51
CA PHE A 103 5.60 3.61 9.99
C PHE A 103 6.07 3.21 11.38
N ARG A 104 7.33 3.49 11.73
CA ARG A 104 7.82 3.29 13.10
C ARG A 104 7.05 4.17 14.09
N GLY A 105 6.83 5.44 13.76
CA GLY A 105 6.01 6.33 14.59
C GLY A 105 4.59 5.84 14.83
N ILE A 106 3.97 5.16 13.86
CA ILE A 106 2.66 4.51 14.05
C ILE A 106 2.80 3.27 14.94
N SER A 107 3.76 2.40 14.66
CA SER A 107 4.00 1.19 15.46
C SER A 107 4.36 1.49 16.92
N ASP A 108 5.03 2.60 17.19
CA ASP A 108 5.40 3.00 18.55
C ASP A 108 4.20 3.53 19.34
N ARG A 109 3.30 4.27 18.68
CA ARG A 109 2.08 4.80 19.29
C ARG A 109 1.00 3.73 19.47
N ASP A 110 0.87 2.85 18.48
CA ASP A 110 -0.04 1.71 18.50
C ASP A 110 0.73 0.43 18.11
N PRO A 111 1.30 -0.27 19.11
CA PRO A 111 2.01 -1.52 18.88
C PRO A 111 1.15 -2.65 18.32
N GLN A 112 -0.19 -2.52 18.31
CA GLN A 112 -1.11 -3.49 17.74
C GLN A 112 -1.78 -2.99 16.46
N HIS A 113 -1.31 -1.87 15.90
CA HIS A 113 -1.85 -1.33 14.67
C HIS A 113 -1.84 -2.40 13.58
N PRO A 114 -2.99 -2.70 12.94
CA PRO A 114 -3.15 -3.89 12.10
C PRO A 114 -2.25 -3.92 10.86
N ASN A 115 -1.69 -2.78 10.49
CA ASN A 115 -0.88 -2.63 9.27
C ASN A 115 0.54 -2.09 9.51
N ALA A 116 0.88 -1.58 10.70
CA ALA A 116 2.12 -0.81 10.86
C ALA A 116 3.35 -1.69 10.69
N ASP A 117 3.39 -2.84 11.37
CA ASP A 117 4.47 -3.83 11.21
C ASP A 117 4.50 -4.45 9.81
N TYR A 118 3.36 -4.52 9.12
CA TYR A 118 3.35 -5.00 7.74
C TYR A 118 4.05 -4.01 6.81
N ALA A 119 3.67 -2.74 6.88
CA ALA A 119 4.29 -1.68 6.10
C ALA A 119 5.78 -1.53 6.42
N LEU A 120 6.15 -1.54 7.70
CA LEU A 120 7.55 -1.49 8.13
C LEU A 120 8.36 -2.69 7.63
N GLY A 121 7.81 -3.90 7.72
CA GLY A 121 8.44 -5.11 7.20
C GLY A 121 8.66 -5.06 5.69
N VAL A 122 7.67 -4.59 4.91
CA VAL A 122 7.82 -4.45 3.46
C VAL A 122 8.84 -3.35 3.11
N THR A 123 8.84 -2.20 3.81
CA THR A 123 9.86 -1.16 3.60
C THR A 123 11.26 -1.74 3.83
N LEU A 124 11.49 -2.47 4.91
CA LEU A 124 12.79 -3.08 5.18
C LEU A 124 13.18 -4.13 4.12
N MET A 125 12.22 -4.89 3.60
CA MET A 125 12.46 -5.79 2.46
C MET A 125 12.90 -5.06 1.19
N GLU A 126 12.27 -3.93 0.90
CA GLU A 126 12.62 -3.09 -0.25
C GLU A 126 14.03 -2.48 -0.14
N LEU A 127 14.54 -2.33 1.09
CA LEU A 127 15.89 -1.86 1.37
C LEU A 127 16.93 -2.98 1.48
N GLY A 128 16.53 -4.24 1.24
CA GLY A 128 17.44 -5.39 1.39
C GLY A 128 17.89 -5.63 2.83
N LYS A 129 17.05 -5.27 3.81
CA LYS A 129 17.29 -5.45 5.24
C LYS A 129 16.46 -6.62 5.77
N GLU A 130 16.69 -7.81 5.23
CA GLU A 130 15.87 -9.00 5.53
C GLU A 130 15.87 -9.38 7.01
N GLU A 131 17.02 -9.26 7.67
CA GLU A 131 17.19 -9.60 9.09
C GLU A 131 16.33 -8.69 9.98
N GLU A 132 16.27 -7.40 9.67
CA GLU A 132 15.42 -6.42 10.35
C GLU A 132 13.94 -6.59 9.97
N ALA A 133 13.63 -6.93 8.71
CA ALA A 133 12.26 -7.11 8.23
C ALA A 133 11.53 -8.29 8.88
N GLN A 134 12.24 -9.38 9.15
CA GLN A 134 11.65 -10.64 9.61
C GLN A 134 10.81 -10.52 10.89
N PRO A 135 11.27 -9.89 11.99
CA PRO A 135 10.45 -9.74 13.21
C PRO A 135 9.16 -8.95 12.96
N HIS A 136 9.22 -7.88 12.16
CA HIS A 136 8.03 -7.08 11.81
C HIS A 136 7.02 -7.90 11.00
N LEU A 137 7.46 -8.62 9.97
CA LEU A 137 6.56 -9.48 9.18
C LEU A 137 5.97 -10.63 10.00
N LYS A 138 6.74 -11.21 10.94
CA LYS A 138 6.22 -12.23 11.89
C LYS A 138 5.14 -11.64 12.80
N LYS A 139 5.32 -10.42 13.30
CA LYS A 139 4.32 -9.71 14.12
C LYS A 139 3.06 -9.39 13.30
N ALA A 140 3.23 -8.85 12.09
CA ALA A 140 2.14 -8.59 11.15
C ALA A 140 1.32 -9.85 10.84
N LEU A 141 1.98 -11.01 10.66
CA LEU A 141 1.29 -12.28 10.41
C LEU A 141 0.38 -12.70 11.57
N LYS A 142 0.82 -12.47 12.82
CA LYS A 142 0.03 -12.77 14.02
C LYS A 142 -1.21 -11.88 14.13
N LEU A 143 -1.08 -10.60 13.78
CA LEU A 143 -2.16 -9.60 13.87
C LEU A 143 -3.12 -9.63 12.68
N ALA A 144 -2.69 -10.16 11.53
CA ALA A 144 -3.50 -10.19 10.32
C ALA A 144 -4.81 -10.98 10.53
N LYS A 145 -5.95 -10.35 10.23
CA LYS A 145 -7.26 -11.01 10.24
C LYS A 145 -7.62 -11.62 8.88
N ALA A 146 -7.28 -10.94 7.78
CA ALA A 146 -7.67 -11.32 6.42
C ALA A 146 -6.79 -12.43 5.79
N GLY A 147 -7.40 -13.32 5.02
CA GLY A 147 -6.74 -14.43 4.31
C GLY A 147 -5.67 -13.98 3.30
N PRO A 148 -5.99 -13.10 2.32
CA PRO A 148 -5.02 -12.66 1.31
C PRO A 148 -3.75 -12.03 1.91
N ARG A 149 -3.90 -11.19 2.95
CA ARG A 149 -2.76 -10.58 3.65
C ARG A 149 -1.82 -11.61 4.27
N LYS A 150 -2.36 -12.65 4.90
CA LYS A 150 -1.54 -13.73 5.48
C LYS A 150 -0.74 -14.47 4.40
N VAL A 151 -1.30 -14.66 3.20
CA VAL A 151 -0.60 -15.31 2.08
C VAL A 151 0.60 -14.47 1.65
N VAL A 152 0.40 -13.17 1.43
CA VAL A 152 1.48 -12.25 1.02
C VAL A 152 2.57 -12.14 2.10
N ILE A 153 2.20 -12.04 3.38
CA ILE A 153 3.21 -11.99 4.47
C ILE A 153 4.02 -13.30 4.54
N LYS A 154 3.38 -14.46 4.38
CA LYS A 154 4.08 -15.76 4.34
C LYS A 154 5.03 -15.86 3.16
N GLU A 155 4.68 -15.29 2.01
CA GLU A 155 5.55 -15.21 0.84
C GLU A 155 6.84 -14.44 1.17
N TRP A 156 6.70 -13.25 1.76
CA TRP A 156 7.86 -12.46 2.20
C TRP A 156 8.74 -13.20 3.18
N LEU A 157 8.16 -13.86 4.18
CA LEU A 157 8.91 -14.63 5.18
C LEU A 157 9.70 -15.78 4.55
N ARG A 158 9.11 -16.49 3.58
CA ARG A 158 9.83 -17.55 2.85
C ARG A 158 11.01 -17.00 2.05
N GLN A 159 10.84 -15.84 1.41
CA GLN A 159 11.93 -15.18 0.68
C GLN A 159 13.07 -14.78 1.62
N ILE A 160 12.76 -14.26 2.80
CA ILE A 160 13.75 -13.97 3.84
C ILE A 160 14.50 -15.25 4.22
N ASP A 161 13.80 -16.31 4.57
CA ASP A 161 14.43 -17.56 5.03
C ASP A 161 15.42 -18.11 4.00
N HIS A 162 15.04 -18.07 2.72
CA HIS A 162 15.90 -18.51 1.62
C HIS A 162 17.10 -17.58 1.37
N LYS A 163 16.95 -16.26 1.52
CA LYS A 163 18.08 -15.32 1.40
C LYS A 163 19.07 -15.48 2.56
N LEU A 164 18.56 -15.62 3.79
CA LEU A 164 19.38 -15.80 4.97
C LEU A 164 20.11 -17.16 4.99
N SER A 165 19.47 -18.23 4.50
CA SER A 165 20.13 -19.53 4.37
C SER A 165 21.30 -19.46 3.38
N ARG A 166 21.10 -18.84 2.21
CA ARG A 166 22.17 -18.64 1.21
C ARG A 166 23.33 -17.83 1.76
N LYS A 167 23.06 -16.75 2.49
CA LYS A 167 24.09 -15.89 3.10
C LYS A 167 24.97 -16.68 4.07
N ARG A 168 24.37 -17.54 4.92
CA ARG A 168 25.12 -18.41 5.86
C ARG A 168 25.99 -19.44 5.14
N SER A 169 25.51 -20.00 4.03
CA SER A 169 26.30 -20.96 3.24
C SER A 169 27.53 -20.30 2.61
N MET A 170 27.41 -19.04 2.16
CA MET A 170 28.53 -18.29 1.58
C MET A 170 29.57 -17.83 2.61
N THR A 171 29.17 -17.56 3.85
CA THR A 171 30.10 -17.17 4.93
C THR A 171 30.86 -18.36 5.53
N ASN A 172 30.37 -19.58 5.31
CA ASN A 172 30.95 -20.82 5.83
C ASN A 172 31.81 -21.59 4.78
N SER A 173 32.00 -21.01 3.59
CA SER A 173 32.85 -21.54 2.51
C SER A 173 34.08 -20.66 2.35
#